data_AF-A0A2H3KGP2-F1
#
_entry.id   AF-A0A2H3KGP2-F1
#
_cell.length_a   1.000
_cell.length_b   1.000
_cell.length_c   1.000
_cell.angle_alpha   90.00
_cell.angle_beta   90.00
_cell.angle_gamma   90.00
#
_symmetry.space_group_name_H-M   'P 1'
#
loop_
_entity.id
_entity.type
_entity.pdbx_description
1 polymer ?
#
loop_
_entity_poly.entity_id
_entity_poly.type
_entity_poly.pdbx_seq_one_letter_code
_entity_poly.pdbx_strand_id
1 'polypeptide(L)' 'MTVSEQIQQHLQKLPPSVQAEVLDFVEYLLAKASVREERAWSDGSLALAMHGMEDEATPHYTTADVKMVFP' A
#
# COMPACT_ATOMS: atom_id res chain seq x y z
N MET A 1 -5.33 29.97 1.50
CA MET A 1 -5.73 28.91 2.44
C MET A 1 -5.28 27.59 1.88
N THR A 2 -4.60 26.78 2.69
CA THR A 2 -4.25 25.41 2.34
C THR A 2 -5.44 24.48 2.58
N VAL A 3 -5.45 23.30 1.94
CA VAL A 3 -6.50 22.29 2.16
C VAL A 3 -6.55 21.88 3.64
N SER A 4 -5.39 21.77 4.30
CA SER A 4 -5.29 21.46 5.72
C SER A 4 -5.95 22.51 6.62
N GLU A 5 -5.79 23.80 6.30
CA GLU A 5 -6.45 24.90 7.01
C GLU A 5 -7.99 24.84 6.83
N GLN A 6 -8.47 24.52 5.64
CA GLN A 6 -9.90 24.35 5.39
C GLN A 6 -10.48 23.18 6.20
N ILE A 7 -9.78 22.04 6.22
CA ILE A 7 -10.18 20.86 7.00
C ILE A 7 -10.30 21.22 8.48
N GLN A 8 -9.31 21.90 9.06
CA GLN A 8 -9.36 22.32 10.47
C GLN A 8 -10.55 23.22 10.78
N GLN A 9 -10.86 24.19 9.91
CA GLN A 9 -12.02 25.07 10.10
C GLN A 9 -13.35 24.32 10.04
N HIS A 10 -13.46 23.27 9.22
CA HIS A 10 -14.65 22.43 9.18
C HIS A 10 -14.72 21.50 10.40
N LEU A 11 -13.59 20.95 10.83
CA LEU A 11 -13.48 20.08 12.02
C LEU A 11 -13.95 20.79 13.30
N GLN A 12 -13.58 22.06 13.48
CA GLN A 12 -14.00 22.86 14.64
C GLN A 12 -15.50 23.15 14.70
N LYS A 13 -16.22 23.02 13.58
CA LYS A 13 -17.68 23.22 13.53
C LYS A 13 -18.46 21.94 13.83
N LEU A 14 -17.80 20.79 13.88
CA LEU A 14 -18.44 19.50 14.08
C LEU A 14 -18.59 19.17 15.57
N PRO A 15 -19.67 18.48 15.98
CA PRO A 15 -19.81 17.94 17.32
C PRO A 15 -18.71 16.90 17.64
N PRO A 16 -18.30 16.73 18.92
CA PRO A 16 -17.23 15.81 19.30
C PRO A 16 -17.42 14.37 18.83
N SER A 17 -18.67 13.89 18.80
CA SER A 17 -19.00 12.55 18.32
C SER A 17 -18.67 12.35 16.83
N VAL A 18 -18.82 13.38 16.02
CA VAL A 18 -18.53 13.37 14.58
C VAL A 18 -17.05 13.63 14.33
N GLN A 19 -16.37 14.36 15.22
CA GLN A 19 -14.91 14.53 15.14
C GLN A 19 -14.17 13.19 15.31
N ALA A 20 -14.68 12.29 16.16
CA ALA A 20 -14.14 10.93 16.30
C ALA A 20 -14.24 10.13 14.99
N GLU A 21 -15.39 10.20 14.31
CA GLU A 21 -15.57 9.54 13.00
C GLU A 21 -14.64 10.12 11.92
N VAL A 22 -14.37 11.43 11.96
CA VAL A 22 -13.39 12.06 11.06
C VAL A 22 -11.98 11.54 11.35
N LEU A 23 -11.61 11.35 12.62
CA LEU A 23 -10.31 10.79 13.01
C LEU A 23 -10.17 9.36 12.47
N ASP A 24 -11.16 8.50 12.68
CA ASP A 24 -11.18 7.12 12.18
C ASP A 24 -10.99 7.09 10.65
N PHE A 25 -11.65 8.00 9.93
CA PHE A 25 -11.52 8.08 8.48
C PHE A 25 -10.12 8.53 8.03
N VAL A 26 -9.50 9.47 8.73
CA VAL A 26 -8.13 9.91 8.44
C VAL A 26 -7.14 8.78 8.68
N GLU A 27 -7.28 8.03 9.77
CA GLU A 27 -6.44 6.86 10.06
C GLU A 27 -6.60 5.78 8.99
N TYR A 28 -7.83 5.51 8.55
CA TYR A 28 -8.09 4.62 7.42
C TYR A 28 -7.39 5.08 6.14
N LEU A 29 -7.44 6.38 5.82
CA LEU A 29 -6.78 6.91 4.62
C LEU A 29 -5.26 6.77 4.69
N LEU A 30 -4.66 6.98 5.86
CA LEU A 30 -3.22 6.78 6.08
C LEU A 30 -2.84 5.31 5.89
N ALA A 31 -3.58 4.38 6.50
CA ALA A 31 -3.36 2.95 6.34
C ALA A 31 -3.59 2.48 4.90
N LYS A 32 -4.56 3.06 4.20
CA LYS A 32 -4.81 2.76 2.79
C LYS A 32 -3.68 3.27 1.88
N ALA A 33 -3.11 4.44 2.19
CA ALA A 33 -2.00 5.00 1.45
C ALA A 33 -0.76 4.10 1.56
N SER A 34 -0.42 3.64 2.78
CA SER A 34 0.71 2.73 2.99
C SER A 34 0.52 1.40 2.27
N VAL A 35 -0.66 0.77 2.36
CA VAL A 35 -0.96 -0.49 1.64
C VAL A 35 -0.89 -0.30 0.12
N ARG A 36 -1.28 0.87 -0.39
CA ARG A 36 -1.21 1.16 -1.82
C ARG A 36 0.24 1.37 -2.27
N GLU A 37 1.07 2.02 -1.45
CA GLU A 37 2.50 2.15 -1.71
C GLU A 37 3.20 0.79 -1.66
N GLU A 38 2.88 -0.07 -0.69
CA GLU A 38 3.42 -1.44 -0.61
C GLU A 38 3.04 -2.29 -1.83
N ARG A 39 1.79 -2.20 -2.31
CA ARG A 39 1.37 -2.91 -3.54
C ARG A 39 2.07 -2.36 -4.77
N ALA A 40 2.13 -1.04 -4.93
CA ALA A 40 2.82 -0.41 -6.05
C ALA A 40 4.33 -0.76 -6.05
N TRP A 41 4.94 -0.82 -4.87
CA TRP A 41 6.30 -1.29 -4.67
C TRP A 41 6.46 -2.77 -5.03
N SER A 42 5.54 -3.63 -4.58
CA SER A 42 5.59 -5.07 -4.87
C SER A 42 5.45 -5.36 -6.36
N ASP A 43 4.49 -4.72 -7.02
CA ASP A 43 4.24 -4.86 -8.45
C ASP A 43 5.44 -4.34 -9.27
N GLY A 44 5.98 -3.19 -8.90
CA GLY A 44 7.17 -2.61 -9.52
C GLY A 44 8.43 -3.45 -9.31
N SER A 45 8.63 -4.00 -8.10
CA SER A 45 9.77 -4.85 -7.76
C SER A 45 9.76 -6.16 -8.55
N LEU A 46 8.58 -6.78 -8.73
CA LEU A 46 8.47 -8.01 -9.52
C LEU A 46 8.76 -7.73 -10.99
N ALA A 47 8.19 -6.67 -11.55
CA ALA A 47 8.44 -6.27 -12.94
C ALA A 47 9.94 -5.98 -13.18
N LEU A 48 10.61 -5.29 -12.26
CA LEU A 48 12.04 -5.02 -12.33
C LEU A 48 12.89 -6.30 -12.17
N ALA A 49 12.48 -7.24 -11.31
CA ALA A 49 13.19 -8.50 -11.12
C ALA A 49 13.07 -9.43 -12.35
N MET A 50 11.94 -9.39 -13.04
CA MET A 50 11.70 -10.16 -14.27
C MET A 50 12.35 -9.53 -15.50
N HIS A 51 12.64 -8.23 -15.48
CA HIS A 51 13.28 -7.51 -16.58
C HIS A 51 14.70 -8.05 -16.82
N GLY A 52 14.87 -8.85 -17.88
CA GLY A 52 16.12 -9.56 -18.21
C GLY A 52 16.04 -11.08 -18.10
N MET A 53 14.95 -11.62 -17.53
CA MET A 53 14.59 -13.05 -17.54
C MET A 53 13.51 -13.38 -18.59
N GLU A 54 13.04 -12.38 -19.35
CA GLU A 54 11.91 -12.49 -20.28
C GLU A 54 12.17 -13.41 -21.48
N ASP A 55 13.42 -13.51 -21.92
CA ASP A 55 13.86 -14.35 -23.04
C ASP A 55 14.26 -15.78 -22.62
N GLU A 56 14.21 -16.11 -21.32
CA GLU A 56 14.47 -17.47 -20.83
C GLU A 56 13.28 -18.39 -21.14
N ALA A 57 13.32 -19.02 -22.32
CA ALA A 57 12.25 -19.89 -22.82
C ALA A 57 11.99 -21.15 -21.96
N THR A 58 12.92 -21.51 -21.07
CA THR A 58 12.81 -22.71 -20.24
C THR A 58 13.18 -22.35 -18.80
N PRO A 59 12.30 -22.59 -17.81
CA PRO A 59 12.64 -22.33 -16.42
C PRO A 59 13.78 -23.26 -15.99
N HIS A 60 14.92 -22.67 -15.62
CA HIS A 60 16.09 -23.41 -15.12
C HIS A 60 15.88 -24.01 -13.72
N TYR A 61 14.92 -23.47 -12.98
CA TYR A 61 14.58 -23.91 -11.64
C TYR A 61 13.20 -24.56 -11.62
N THR A 62 13.09 -25.62 -10.84
CA THR A 62 11.88 -26.43 -10.66
C THR A 62 11.41 -26.37 -9.20
N THR A 63 10.21 -26.89 -8.94
CA THR A 63 9.69 -26.99 -7.58
C THR A 63 10.55 -27.90 -6.68
N ALA A 64 11.38 -28.78 -7.26
CA ALA A 64 12.33 -29.61 -6.53
C ALA A 64 13.51 -28.80 -5.94
N ASP A 65 13.77 -27.60 -6.46
CA ASP A 65 14.86 -26.73 -5.99
C ASP A 65 14.47 -25.89 -4.76
N VAL A 66 13.18 -25.88 -4.40
CA VAL A 66 12.67 -25.17 -3.22
C VAL A 66 13.06 -25.93 -1.95
N LYS A 67 14.09 -25.44 -1.25
CA LYS A 67 14.63 -26.08 -0.03
C LYS A 67 13.84 -25.78 1.25
N MET A 68 12.91 -24.83 1.21
CA MET A 68 12.18 -24.35 2.38
C MET A 68 10.69 -24.66 2.24
N VAL A 69 10.17 -25.48 3.15
CA VAL A 69 8.74 -25.76 3.29
C VAL A 69 8.28 -25.01 4.53
N PHE A 70 7.34 -24.07 4.36
CA PHE A 70 6.72 -23.38 5.50
C PHE A 70 5.61 -24.28 6.09
N PRO A 71 5.52 -24.39 7.43
CA PRO A 71 4.48 -25.16 8.11
C PRO A 71 3.10 -24.49 8.04
#